data_AF-A0A5K1JHI3-F1
#
_entry.id   AF-A0A5K1JHI3-F1
#
_cell.length_a   1.000
_cell.length_b   1.000
_cell.length_c   1.000
_cell.angle_alpha   90.00
_cell.angle_beta   90.00
_cell.angle_gamma   90.00
#
_symmetry.space_group_name_H-M   'P 1'
#
loop_
_entity.id
_entity.type
_entity.pdbx_description
1 polymer ?
#
loop_
_entity_poly.entity_id
_entity_poly.type
_entity_poly.pdbx_seq_one_letter_code
_entity_poly.pdbx_strand_id
1 'polypeptide(L)'
;MTEAVVENYETTTRGSASMAAYRAVRILQLLSENTGEDKALLSDELVELLAHPDDPARMPISAARRSIYTSISALRHAGYEIDYKRGVGYRLLTRPLADEEIIRLHGMVMRNRSTPIAIRKSMAQHLVAMASADVRGYLDMPESAPSANDAPVKTTRPHAKRIDTCELVEQAIDHGTTVSFDISNVLTRGETEVVRITVRPFAIRQRDGVSYLLGTVYDTRGVDDTLRTVEVSRMRNVSTRLLDGKKLFAALDEEDSPAPAA
;
A
#
# COMPACT_ATOMS: atom_id res chain seq x y z
N MET A 1 7.84 31.81 -3.74
CA MET A 1 6.60 31.02 -3.87
C MET A 1 6.99 29.70 -4.49
N THR A 2 7.10 28.66 -3.69
CA THR A 2 7.41 27.30 -4.14
C THR A 2 6.10 26.65 -4.59
N GLU A 3 5.93 26.49 -5.90
CA GLU A 3 4.88 25.66 -6.49
C GLU A 3 5.03 24.24 -5.94
N ALA A 4 4.03 23.79 -5.18
CA ALA A 4 3.93 22.39 -4.84
C ALA A 4 3.66 21.65 -6.15
N VAL A 5 4.63 20.83 -6.57
CA VAL A 5 4.48 19.89 -7.69
C VAL A 5 3.32 18.97 -7.32
N VAL A 6 2.13 19.27 -7.83
CA VAL A 6 1.02 18.32 -7.84
C VAL A 6 1.47 17.21 -8.77
N GLU A 7 1.90 16.09 -8.20
CA GLU A 7 2.14 14.85 -8.95
C GLU A 7 0.83 14.47 -9.64
N ASN A 8 0.68 14.91 -10.89
CA ASN A 8 -0.36 14.44 -11.78
C ASN A 8 -0.01 12.99 -12.13
N TYR A 9 -0.43 12.05 -11.29
CA TYR A 9 -0.47 10.63 -11.62
C TYR A 9 -1.23 10.49 -12.93
N GLU A 10 -0.50 10.20 -14.01
CA GLU A 10 -1.04 10.03 -15.35
C GLU A 10 -2.27 9.10 -15.30
N THR A 11 -3.30 9.51 -16.04
CA THR A 11 -4.63 8.91 -16.13
C THR A 11 -4.62 7.51 -16.78
N THR A 12 -3.96 6.56 -16.14
CA THR A 12 -4.22 5.14 -16.36
C THR A 12 -5.52 4.78 -15.64
N THR A 13 -6.39 3.95 -16.23
CA THR A 13 -7.68 3.52 -15.65
C THR A 13 -7.54 2.90 -14.24
N ARG A 14 -6.37 2.34 -13.89
CA ARG A 14 -6.04 1.89 -12.51
C ARG A 14 -5.74 3.02 -11.54
N GLY A 15 -5.15 4.11 -12.02
CA GLY A 15 -4.95 5.34 -11.25
C GLY A 15 -6.30 5.96 -10.88
N SER A 16 -7.26 5.99 -11.81
CA SER A 16 -8.60 6.55 -11.53
C SER A 16 -9.38 5.74 -10.48
N ALA A 17 -9.31 4.40 -10.52
CA ALA A 17 -9.94 3.54 -9.52
C ALA A 17 -9.29 3.69 -8.14
N SER A 18 -7.95 3.71 -8.08
CA SER A 18 -7.19 3.92 -6.85
C SER A 18 -7.51 5.29 -6.23
N MET A 19 -7.57 6.33 -7.05
CA MET A 19 -7.95 7.67 -6.61
C MET A 19 -9.42 7.76 -6.17
N ALA A 20 -10.33 7.00 -6.80
CA ALA A 20 -11.72 6.93 -6.37
C ALA A 20 -11.86 6.25 -4.99
N ALA A 21 -11.09 5.18 -4.75
CA ALA A 21 -11.04 4.51 -3.45
C ALA A 21 -10.42 5.41 -2.38
N TYR A 22 -9.29 6.06 -2.68
CA TYR A 22 -8.64 7.03 -1.80
C TYR A 22 -9.60 8.17 -1.42
N ARG A 23 -10.27 8.76 -2.42
CA ARG A 23 -11.28 9.80 -2.20
C ARG A 23 -12.44 9.31 -1.33
N ALA A 24 -12.94 8.09 -1.56
CA ALA A 24 -14.03 7.54 -0.74
C ALA A 24 -13.63 7.38 0.72
N VAL A 25 -12.44 6.82 1.01
CA VAL A 25 -11.91 6.69 2.37
C VAL A 25 -11.72 8.07 3.02
N ARG A 26 -11.18 9.03 2.28
CA ARG A 26 -10.98 10.39 2.80
C ARG A 26 -12.30 11.11 3.09
N ILE A 27 -13.29 10.98 2.21
CA ILE A 27 -14.64 11.53 2.46
C ILE A 27 -15.26 10.89 3.70
N LEU A 28 -15.13 9.57 3.86
CA LEU A 28 -15.65 8.88 5.03
C LEU A 28 -15.02 9.42 6.32
N GLN A 29 -13.70 9.64 6.33
CA GLN A 29 -13.01 10.27 7.45
C GLN A 29 -13.54 11.69 7.73
N LEU A 30 -13.63 12.54 6.71
CA LEU A 30 -14.13 13.92 6.88
C LEU A 30 -15.55 13.94 7.48
N LEU A 31 -16.43 13.05 7.03
CA LEU A 31 -17.78 12.93 7.57
C LEU A 31 -17.78 12.37 9.00
N SER A 32 -16.83 11.50 9.35
CA SER A 32 -16.68 10.96 10.71
C SER A 32 -16.13 11.99 11.71
N GLU A 33 -15.31 12.94 11.25
CA GLU A 33 -14.79 14.04 12.08
C GLU A 33 -15.85 15.14 12.29
N ASN A 34 -16.83 15.22 11.38
CA ASN A 34 -17.88 16.24 11.36
C ASN A 34 -19.28 15.63 11.59
N THR A 35 -19.42 14.87 12.68
CA THR A 35 -20.70 14.25 13.06
C THR A 35 -21.65 15.26 13.71
N GLY A 36 -22.86 15.40 13.18
CA GLY A 36 -23.92 16.27 13.71
C GLY A 36 -24.73 16.93 12.59
N GLU A 37 -25.97 17.36 12.88
CA GLU A 37 -26.75 18.15 11.91
C GLU A 37 -26.13 19.54 11.68
N ASP A 38 -25.47 20.09 12.70
CA ASP A 38 -24.77 21.38 12.69
C ASP A 38 -23.39 21.34 12.01
N LYS A 39 -22.90 20.13 11.71
CA LYS A 39 -21.57 19.90 11.12
C LYS A 39 -21.63 19.20 9.76
N ALA A 40 -22.81 19.15 9.14
CA ALA A 40 -22.95 18.57 7.81
C ALA A 40 -22.08 19.35 6.79
N LEU A 41 -21.48 18.61 5.85
CA LEU A 41 -20.56 19.18 4.86
C LEU A 41 -21.22 19.26 3.48
N LEU A 42 -21.20 20.44 2.87
CA LEU A 42 -21.63 20.66 1.50
C LEU A 42 -20.66 20.01 0.51
N SER A 43 -21.14 19.77 -0.71
CA SER A 43 -20.30 19.20 -1.76
C SER A 43 -19.10 20.08 -2.10
N ASP A 44 -19.24 21.41 -2.02
CA ASP A 44 -18.16 22.35 -2.28
C ASP A 44 -17.11 22.34 -1.18
N GLU A 45 -17.54 22.29 0.08
CA GLU A 45 -16.64 22.16 1.23
C GLU A 45 -15.85 20.87 1.16
N LEU A 46 -16.50 19.75 0.79
CA LEU A 46 -15.80 18.49 0.55
C LEU A 46 -14.77 18.61 -0.58
N VAL A 47 -15.08 19.30 -1.68
CA VAL A 47 -14.11 19.54 -2.75
C VAL A 47 -12.92 20.33 -2.25
N GLU A 48 -13.15 21.38 -1.46
CA GLU A 48 -12.11 22.26 -0.93
C GLU A 48 -11.21 21.53 0.08
N LEU A 49 -11.80 20.81 1.04
CA LEU A 49 -11.07 20.03 2.05
C LEU A 49 -10.26 18.87 1.46
N LEU A 50 -10.72 18.32 0.32
CA LEU A 50 -9.98 17.30 -0.42
C LEU A 50 -8.79 17.91 -1.17
N ALA A 51 -8.97 19.09 -1.77
CA ALA A 51 -7.93 19.77 -2.53
C ALA A 51 -6.85 20.41 -1.62
N HIS A 52 -7.23 20.85 -0.43
CA HIS A 52 -6.38 21.57 0.52
C HIS A 52 -6.47 20.93 1.93
N PRO A 53 -5.79 19.81 2.15
CA PRO A 53 -5.80 19.17 3.47
C PRO A 53 -5.05 20.01 4.52
N ASP A 54 -5.54 20.03 5.76
CA ASP A 54 -4.93 20.78 6.87
C ASP A 54 -3.51 20.31 7.23
N ASP A 55 -3.23 19.02 7.00
CA ASP A 55 -1.93 18.40 7.23
C ASP A 55 -1.19 18.27 5.89
N PRO A 56 -0.03 18.94 5.71
CA PRO A 56 0.72 18.90 4.45
C PRO A 56 1.30 17.52 4.11
N ALA A 57 1.32 16.58 5.07
CA ALA A 57 1.69 15.19 4.79
C ALA A 57 0.56 14.40 4.09
N ARG A 58 -0.67 14.93 4.07
CA ARG A 58 -1.80 14.29 3.39
C ARG A 58 -1.78 14.61 1.90
N MET A 59 -1.99 13.59 1.08
CA MET A 59 -2.06 13.75 -0.37
C MET A 59 -3.33 14.54 -0.75
N PRO A 60 -3.19 15.71 -1.42
CA PRO A 60 -4.33 16.48 -1.92
C PRO A 60 -5.01 15.77 -3.09
N ILE A 61 -6.33 15.95 -3.21
CA ILE A 61 -7.16 15.33 -4.24
C ILE A 61 -7.97 16.42 -4.95
N SER A 62 -7.68 16.65 -6.22
CA SER A 62 -8.59 17.41 -7.08
C SER A 62 -9.81 16.55 -7.42
N ALA A 63 -11.00 17.03 -7.05
CA ALA A 63 -12.26 16.32 -7.28
C ALA A 63 -13.34 17.25 -7.83
N ALA A 64 -14.01 16.82 -8.89
CA ALA A 64 -15.25 17.47 -9.32
C ALA A 64 -16.41 17.08 -8.38
N ARG A 65 -17.43 17.93 -8.25
CA ARG A 65 -18.67 17.61 -7.48
C ARG A 65 -19.27 16.25 -7.86
N ARG A 66 -19.27 15.90 -9.15
CA ARG A 66 -19.76 14.61 -9.62
C ARG A 66 -18.97 13.43 -9.03
N SER A 67 -17.66 13.59 -8.83
CA SER A 67 -16.80 12.58 -8.20
C SER A 67 -17.12 12.40 -6.72
N ILE A 68 -17.55 13.47 -6.03
CA ILE A 68 -18.06 13.41 -4.66
C ILE A 68 -19.32 12.55 -4.62
N TYR A 69 -20.30 12.81 -5.50
CA TYR A 69 -21.55 12.03 -5.56
C TYR A 69 -21.29 10.55 -5.80
N THR A 70 -20.39 10.21 -6.73
CA THR A 70 -20.01 8.82 -6.97
C THR A 70 -19.40 8.16 -5.72
N SER A 71 -18.51 8.87 -5.02
CA SER A 71 -17.90 8.34 -3.79
C SER A 71 -18.92 8.17 -2.65
N ILE A 72 -19.81 9.14 -2.43
CA ILE A 72 -20.89 9.03 -1.45
C ILE A 72 -21.83 7.86 -1.79
N SER A 73 -22.19 7.69 -3.07
CA SER A 73 -23.02 6.56 -3.51
C SER A 73 -22.33 5.23 -3.24
N ALA A 74 -21.02 5.12 -3.53
CA ALA A 74 -20.24 3.92 -3.27
C ALA A 74 -20.18 3.60 -1.76
N LEU A 75 -20.00 4.61 -0.90
CA LEU A 75 -20.04 4.44 0.55
C LEU A 75 -21.42 3.98 1.02
N ARG A 76 -22.51 4.57 0.53
CA ARG A 76 -23.88 4.10 0.83
C ARG A 76 -24.09 2.65 0.42
N HIS A 77 -23.63 2.26 -0.78
CA HIS A 77 -23.69 0.86 -1.22
C HIS A 77 -22.85 -0.09 -0.36
N ALA A 78 -21.77 0.40 0.23
CA ALA A 78 -20.96 -0.34 1.19
C ALA A 78 -21.60 -0.43 2.59
N GLY A 79 -22.78 0.17 2.80
CA GLY A 79 -23.55 0.09 4.05
C GLY A 79 -23.40 1.30 4.98
N TYR A 80 -22.67 2.35 4.57
CA TYR A 80 -22.58 3.57 5.35
C TYR A 80 -23.86 4.41 5.21
N GLU A 81 -24.60 4.57 6.31
CA GLU A 81 -25.74 5.47 6.38
C GLU A 81 -25.26 6.92 6.35
N ILE A 82 -25.29 7.52 5.16
CA ILE A 82 -24.97 8.93 4.94
C ILE A 82 -26.26 9.64 4.56
N ASP A 83 -26.68 10.62 5.35
CA ASP A 83 -27.83 11.47 5.06
C ASP A 83 -27.43 12.65 4.16
N TYR A 84 -28.39 13.19 3.41
CA TYR A 84 -28.22 14.43 2.65
C TYR A 84 -29.45 15.32 2.80
N LYS A 85 -29.23 16.53 3.30
CA LYS A 85 -30.25 17.57 3.36
C LYS A 85 -29.85 18.75 2.48
N ARG A 86 -30.71 19.12 1.53
CA ARG A 86 -30.46 20.24 0.62
C ARG A 86 -30.20 21.52 1.40
N GLY A 87 -29.12 22.21 1.07
CA GLY A 87 -28.70 23.45 1.75
C GLY A 87 -28.00 23.26 3.10
N VAL A 88 -27.91 22.02 3.59
CA VAL A 88 -27.21 21.67 4.84
C VAL A 88 -26.00 20.78 4.55
N GLY A 89 -26.13 19.80 3.66
CA GLY A 89 -25.01 18.98 3.22
C GLY A 89 -25.15 17.50 3.60
N TYR A 90 -24.02 16.79 3.52
CA TYR A 90 -23.88 15.39 3.87
C TYR A 90 -23.48 15.23 5.32
N ARG A 91 -24.03 14.21 5.98
CA ARG A 91 -23.61 13.81 7.34
C ARG A 91 -23.64 12.29 7.46
N LEU A 92 -22.71 11.75 8.22
CA LEU A 92 -22.73 10.33 8.58
C LEU A 92 -23.75 10.12 9.71
N LEU A 93 -24.71 9.24 9.50
CA LEU A 93 -25.71 8.83 10.51
C LEU A 93 -25.25 7.63 11.32
N THR A 94 -24.37 6.79 10.75
CA THR A 94 -23.88 5.61 11.45
C THR A 94 -23.11 6.01 12.70
N ARG A 95 -23.12 5.11 13.69
CA ARG A 95 -22.11 5.09 14.75
C ARG A 95 -20.70 5.25 14.17
N PRO A 96 -19.73 5.82 14.91
CA PRO A 96 -18.33 5.79 14.52
C PRO A 96 -17.93 4.37 14.09
N LEU A 97 -17.09 4.26 13.06
CA LEU A 97 -16.52 2.98 12.65
C LEU A 97 -15.94 2.27 13.89
N ALA A 98 -16.36 1.02 14.13
CA ALA A 98 -15.72 0.27 15.21
C ALA A 98 -14.29 -0.08 14.82
N ASP A 99 -13.46 -0.19 15.84
CA ASP A 99 -12.06 -0.57 15.72
C ASP A 99 -11.87 -1.87 14.92
N GLU A 100 -12.75 -2.87 15.08
CA GLU A 100 -12.66 -4.11 14.29
C GLU A 100 -12.94 -3.87 12.80
N GLU A 101 -13.82 -2.92 12.47
CA GLU A 101 -14.09 -2.52 11.08
C GLU A 101 -12.87 -1.82 10.49
N ILE A 102 -12.23 -0.94 11.26
CA ILE A 102 -11.03 -0.22 10.86
C ILE A 102 -9.86 -1.19 10.64
N ILE A 103 -9.62 -2.12 11.57
CA ILE A 103 -8.57 -3.14 11.44
C ILE A 103 -8.80 -3.97 10.17
N ARG A 104 -10.04 -4.41 9.91
CA ARG A 104 -10.36 -5.18 8.69
C ARG A 104 -10.12 -4.36 7.43
N LEU A 105 -10.61 -3.12 7.36
CA LEU A 105 -10.44 -2.24 6.22
C LEU A 105 -8.97 -1.89 5.99
N HIS A 106 -8.22 -1.63 7.06
CA HIS A 106 -6.79 -1.37 7.00
C HIS A 106 -6.06 -2.57 6.37
N GLY A 107 -6.33 -3.78 6.86
CA GLY A 107 -5.79 -5.01 6.27
C GLY A 107 -6.18 -5.21 4.80
N MET A 108 -7.43 -4.92 4.43
CA MET A 108 -7.90 -4.99 3.04
C MET A 108 -7.17 -4.00 2.13
N VAL A 109 -7.04 -2.74 2.56
CA VAL A 109 -6.29 -1.70 1.84
C VAL A 109 -4.84 -2.13 1.68
N MET A 110 -4.19 -2.55 2.76
CA MET A 110 -2.78 -2.91 2.74
C MET A 110 -2.50 -4.17 1.91
N ARG A 111 -3.46 -5.09 1.75
CA ARG A 111 -3.33 -6.27 0.87
C ARG A 111 -3.69 -6.01 -0.59
N ASN A 112 -4.30 -4.87 -0.93
CA ASN A 112 -4.73 -4.58 -2.30
C ASN A 112 -3.54 -4.20 -3.22
N ARG A 113 -2.84 -5.20 -3.76
CA ARG A 113 -1.69 -5.03 -4.67
C ARG A 113 -2.03 -4.38 -6.01
N SER A 114 -3.31 -4.16 -6.33
CA SER A 114 -3.72 -3.41 -7.53
C SER A 114 -3.55 -1.89 -7.38
N THR A 115 -3.41 -1.40 -6.14
CA THR A 115 -3.18 0.00 -5.79
C THR A 115 -1.72 0.19 -5.32
N PRO A 116 -0.99 1.20 -5.83
CA PRO A 116 0.38 1.47 -5.39
C PRO A 116 0.52 1.65 -3.88
N ILE A 117 1.63 1.20 -3.28
CA ILE A 117 1.88 1.24 -1.83
C ILE A 117 1.77 2.65 -1.26
N ALA A 118 2.21 3.69 -1.98
CA ALA A 118 2.09 5.07 -1.54
C ALA A 118 0.63 5.47 -1.29
N ILE A 119 -0.26 5.13 -2.24
CA ILE A 119 -1.70 5.37 -2.12
C ILE A 119 -2.31 4.50 -1.02
N ARG A 120 -1.91 3.22 -0.92
CA ARG A 120 -2.37 2.33 0.17
C ARG A 120 -1.99 2.87 1.55
N LYS A 121 -0.76 3.35 1.73
CA LYS A 121 -0.29 3.97 2.97
C LYS A 121 -1.09 5.22 3.30
N SER A 122 -1.39 6.05 2.30
CA SER A 122 -2.23 7.23 2.51
C SER A 122 -3.67 6.87 2.88
N MET A 123 -4.27 5.87 2.24
CA MET A 123 -5.57 5.31 2.62
C MET A 123 -5.56 4.74 4.05
N ALA A 124 -4.52 3.99 4.39
CA ALA A 124 -4.33 3.39 5.71
C ALA A 124 -4.23 4.45 6.81
N GLN A 125 -3.51 5.55 6.57
CA GLN A 125 -3.42 6.67 7.51
C GLN A 125 -4.80 7.27 7.83
N HIS A 126 -5.65 7.44 6.81
CA HIS A 126 -7.02 7.95 7.02
C HIS A 126 -7.90 6.98 7.83
N LEU A 127 -7.70 5.66 7.65
CA LEU A 127 -8.36 4.65 8.47
C LEU A 127 -7.87 4.68 9.92
N VAL A 128 -6.55 4.75 10.14
CA VAL A 128 -5.93 4.84 11.47
C VAL A 128 -6.40 6.11 12.21
N ALA A 129 -6.56 7.23 11.51
CA ALA A 129 -7.07 8.47 12.10
C ALA A 129 -8.49 8.33 12.67
N MET A 130 -9.31 7.42 12.14
CA MET A 130 -10.65 7.12 12.67
C MET A 130 -10.64 6.13 13.84
N ALA A 131 -9.53 5.44 14.11
CA ALA A 131 -9.44 4.41 15.14
C ALA A 131 -9.31 5.00 16.55
N SER A 132 -9.65 4.19 17.55
CA SER A 132 -9.35 4.51 18.95
C SER A 132 -7.84 4.60 19.20
N ALA A 133 -7.45 5.22 20.32
CA ALA A 133 -6.04 5.37 20.69
C ALA A 133 -5.29 4.02 20.80
N ASP A 134 -5.95 3.00 21.34
CA ASP A 134 -5.37 1.67 21.52
C ASP A 134 -5.08 0.99 20.18
N VAL A 135 -6.01 1.11 19.23
CA VAL A 135 -5.85 0.52 17.90
C VAL A 135 -4.88 1.29 17.03
N ARG A 136 -4.78 2.62 17.17
CA ARG A 136 -3.74 3.40 16.49
C ARG A 136 -2.35 2.87 16.83
N GLY A 137 -2.06 2.67 18.11
CA GLY A 137 -0.79 2.10 18.55
C GLY A 137 -0.51 0.72 17.97
N TYR A 138 -1.54 -0.13 17.89
CA TYR A 138 -1.44 -1.47 17.29
C TYR A 138 -1.18 -1.43 15.77
N LEU A 139 -1.87 -0.56 15.02
CA LEU A 139 -1.75 -0.47 13.57
C LEU A 139 -0.47 0.26 13.11
N ASP A 140 0.04 1.21 13.91
CA ASP A 140 1.30 1.91 13.64
C ASP A 140 2.54 1.07 14.00
N MET A 141 2.39 0.02 14.81
CA MET A 141 3.49 -0.90 15.10
C MET A 141 3.87 -1.69 13.83
N PRO A 142 5.16 -1.72 13.43
CA PRO A 142 5.60 -2.64 12.40
C PRO A 142 5.32 -4.07 12.87
N GLU A 143 4.62 -4.84 12.04
CA GLU A 143 4.23 -6.23 12.28
C GLU A 143 5.40 -7.00 12.91
N SER A 144 5.24 -7.38 14.17
CA SER A 144 6.22 -8.20 14.87
C SER A 144 5.91 -9.65 14.55
N ALA A 145 6.90 -10.39 14.04
CA ALA A 145 6.78 -11.81 13.80
C ALA A 145 6.32 -12.52 15.08
N PRO A 146 5.49 -13.58 15.00
CA PRO A 146 4.96 -14.26 16.17
C PRO A 146 6.12 -14.82 16.98
N SER A 147 6.27 -14.32 18.21
CA SER A 147 7.27 -14.80 19.15
C SER A 147 6.86 -16.17 19.68
N ALA A 148 7.40 -17.23 19.08
CA ALA A 148 7.40 -18.55 19.69
C ALA A 148 8.60 -18.66 20.65
N ASN A 149 8.30 -18.57 21.94
CA ASN A 149 9.04 -19.03 23.12
C ASN A 149 10.49 -18.57 23.39
N ASP A 150 10.68 -18.19 24.66
CA ASP A 150 11.93 -17.83 25.34
C ASP A 150 13.07 -18.84 25.20
N ALA A 151 14.23 -18.35 24.74
CA ALA A 151 15.55 -18.67 25.31
C ALA A 151 16.60 -17.64 24.84
N PRO A 152 17.48 -17.11 25.71
CA PRO A 152 18.34 -15.98 25.36
C PRO A 152 19.71 -16.45 24.84
N VAL A 153 19.98 -16.36 23.54
CA VAL A 153 21.37 -16.49 23.03
C VAL A 153 21.67 -15.54 21.85
N LYS A 154 22.43 -14.49 22.20
CA LYS A 154 23.53 -13.80 21.49
C LYS A 154 23.39 -13.33 20.02
N THR A 155 23.87 -12.09 19.86
CA THR A 155 24.21 -11.32 18.65
C THR A 155 23.05 -10.67 17.90
N THR A 156 22.68 -9.49 18.39
CA THR A 156 21.84 -8.49 17.76
C THR A 156 22.44 -8.03 16.42
N ARG A 157 22.15 -8.76 15.33
CA ARG A 157 22.11 -8.15 14.00
C ARG A 157 20.87 -7.25 13.98
N PRO A 158 20.95 -6.01 13.48
CA PRO A 158 19.80 -5.12 13.45
C PRO A 158 18.67 -5.84 12.71
N HIS A 159 17.52 -5.98 13.36
CA HIS A 159 16.32 -6.56 12.80
C HIS A 159 15.98 -5.79 11.53
N ALA A 160 16.42 -6.30 10.37
CA ALA A 160 16.08 -5.71 9.10
C ALA A 160 14.56 -5.76 8.99
N LYS A 161 13.95 -4.58 8.79
CA LYS A 161 12.50 -4.42 8.61
C LYS A 161 12.08 -5.35 7.46
N ARG A 162 11.48 -6.50 7.81
CA ARG A 162 10.99 -7.49 6.86
C ARG A 162 9.71 -6.91 6.25
N ILE A 163 9.74 -6.67 4.95
CA ILE A 163 8.60 -6.11 4.20
C ILE A 163 8.14 -7.10 3.14
N ASP A 164 6.90 -6.97 2.67
CA ASP A 164 6.41 -7.79 1.57
C ASP A 164 7.25 -7.59 0.29
N THR A 165 7.43 -8.64 -0.51
CA THR A 165 8.25 -8.58 -1.73
C THR A 165 7.70 -7.58 -2.75
N CYS A 166 6.37 -7.48 -2.91
CA CYS A 166 5.77 -6.49 -3.80
C CYS A 166 6.00 -5.08 -3.26
N GLU A 167 5.87 -4.86 -1.95
CA GLU A 167 6.20 -3.57 -1.33
C GLU A 167 7.67 -3.20 -1.56
N LEU A 168 8.60 -4.14 -1.43
CA LEU A 168 10.02 -3.91 -1.69
C LEU A 168 10.25 -3.48 -3.14
N VAL A 169 9.62 -4.16 -4.09
CA VAL A 169 9.71 -3.83 -5.52
C VAL A 169 9.10 -2.47 -5.82
N GLU A 170 7.93 -2.15 -5.26
CA GLU A 170 7.28 -0.85 -5.42
C GLU A 170 8.18 0.28 -4.89
N GLN A 171 8.77 0.13 -3.70
CA GLN A 171 9.73 1.10 -3.17
C GLN A 171 10.96 1.24 -4.07
N ALA A 172 11.45 0.13 -4.64
CA ALA A 172 12.59 0.19 -5.54
C ALA A 172 12.28 0.97 -6.83
N ILE A 173 11.07 0.82 -7.38
CA ILE A 173 10.58 1.59 -8.53
C ILE A 173 10.51 3.08 -8.18
N ASP A 174 9.86 3.42 -7.07
CA ASP A 174 9.67 4.82 -6.64
C ASP A 174 11.01 5.55 -6.44
N HIS A 175 12.05 4.84 -5.99
CA HIS A 175 13.38 5.40 -5.76
C HIS A 175 14.35 5.20 -6.93
N GLY A 176 13.93 4.57 -8.03
CA GLY A 176 14.80 4.28 -9.18
C GLY A 176 15.99 3.36 -8.86
N THR A 177 15.84 2.45 -7.90
CA THR A 177 16.89 1.53 -7.43
C THR A 177 16.73 0.12 -7.99
N THR A 178 17.76 -0.73 -7.87
CA THR A 178 17.72 -2.11 -8.35
C THR A 178 17.21 -3.08 -7.30
N VAL A 179 16.62 -4.19 -7.76
CA VAL A 179 16.20 -5.32 -6.92
C VAL A 179 17.03 -6.54 -7.27
N SER A 180 17.65 -7.15 -6.27
CA SER A 180 18.40 -8.41 -6.41
C SER A 180 17.68 -9.55 -5.72
N PHE A 181 17.62 -10.71 -6.35
CA PHE A 181 16.93 -11.90 -5.85
C PHE A 181 17.50 -13.17 -6.48
N ASP A 182 17.21 -14.31 -5.85
CA ASP A 182 17.56 -15.64 -6.33
C ASP A 182 16.37 -16.24 -7.08
N ILE A 183 16.61 -16.89 -8.21
CA ILE A 183 15.63 -17.75 -8.90
C ILE A 183 16.22 -19.15 -9.02
N SER A 184 15.41 -20.15 -8.68
CA SER A 184 15.71 -21.56 -8.96
C SER A 184 15.28 -21.93 -10.38
N ASN A 185 16.16 -22.58 -11.11
CA ASN A 185 15.89 -23.12 -12.44
C ASN A 185 16.15 -24.63 -12.44
N VAL A 186 15.23 -25.40 -13.04
CA VAL A 186 15.38 -26.86 -13.13
C VAL A 186 16.10 -27.17 -14.44
N LEU A 187 17.30 -27.74 -14.36
CA LEU A 187 18.06 -28.17 -15.51
C LEU A 187 17.49 -29.48 -16.08
N THR A 188 17.82 -29.79 -17.33
CA THR A 188 17.35 -30.97 -18.07
C THR A 188 17.67 -32.32 -17.43
N ARG A 189 18.54 -32.35 -16.41
CA ARG A 189 18.89 -33.54 -15.62
C ARG A 189 18.22 -33.63 -14.24
N GLY A 190 17.30 -32.72 -13.92
CA GLY A 190 16.65 -32.64 -12.62
C GLY A 190 17.48 -31.96 -11.53
N GLU A 191 18.65 -31.42 -11.88
CA GLU A 191 19.48 -30.60 -11.00
C GLU A 191 18.90 -29.17 -10.91
N THR A 192 18.75 -28.64 -9.71
CA THR A 192 18.27 -27.27 -9.48
C THR A 192 19.45 -26.33 -9.38
N GLU A 193 19.54 -25.37 -10.30
CA GLU A 193 20.51 -24.28 -10.24
C GLU A 193 19.86 -23.03 -9.65
N VAL A 194 20.52 -22.39 -8.68
CA VAL A 194 20.07 -21.13 -8.10
C VAL A 194 20.91 -19.99 -8.68
N VAL A 195 20.26 -19.07 -9.38
CA VAL A 195 20.92 -17.92 -10.03
C VAL A 195 20.51 -16.63 -9.33
N ARG A 196 21.49 -15.82 -8.92
CA ARG A 196 21.27 -14.46 -8.43
C ARG A 196 21.09 -13.53 -9.61
N ILE A 197 19.95 -12.85 -9.68
CA ILE A 197 19.64 -11.87 -10.72
C ILE A 197 19.49 -10.50 -10.06
N THR A 198 19.96 -9.45 -10.72
CA THR A 198 19.66 -8.06 -10.35
C THR A 198 18.89 -7.42 -11.50
N VAL A 199 17.82 -6.71 -11.17
CA VAL A 199 16.91 -6.08 -12.14
C VAL A 199 16.75 -4.61 -11.78
N ARG A 200 16.73 -3.73 -12.78
CA ARG A 200 16.19 -2.37 -12.64
C ARG A 200 14.69 -2.42 -12.93
N PRO A 201 13.84 -2.39 -11.90
CA PRO A 201 12.39 -2.50 -12.07
C PRO A 201 11.84 -1.19 -12.64
N PHE A 202 10.81 -1.28 -13.48
CA PHE A 202 10.01 -0.12 -13.89
C PHE A 202 8.51 -0.33 -13.68
N ALA A 203 8.07 -1.57 -13.46
CA ALA A 203 6.68 -1.85 -13.12
C ALA A 203 6.54 -3.14 -12.33
N ILE A 204 5.49 -3.19 -11.50
CA ILE A 204 4.92 -4.42 -10.98
C ILE A 204 3.47 -4.52 -11.47
N ARG A 205 3.06 -5.70 -11.92
CA ARG A 205 1.72 -5.93 -12.47
C ARG A 205 1.12 -7.20 -11.88
N GLN A 206 -0.14 -7.10 -11.48
CA GLN A 206 -0.93 -8.27 -11.11
C GLN A 206 -1.78 -8.72 -12.31
N ARG A 207 -1.78 -10.04 -12.55
CA ARG A 207 -2.62 -10.73 -13.53
C ARG A 207 -3.06 -12.07 -12.94
N ASP A 208 -4.36 -12.33 -12.92
CA ASP A 208 -4.95 -13.59 -12.43
C ASP A 208 -4.50 -13.98 -11.01
N GLY A 209 -4.39 -12.98 -10.12
CA GLY A 209 -3.91 -13.15 -8.74
C GLY A 209 -2.40 -13.17 -8.57
N VAL A 210 -1.64 -13.37 -9.66
CA VAL A 210 -0.18 -13.49 -9.65
C VAL A 210 0.49 -12.13 -9.92
N SER A 211 1.51 -11.81 -9.13
CA SER A 211 2.31 -10.59 -9.27
C SER A 211 3.56 -10.84 -10.12
N TYR A 212 3.81 -9.94 -11.07
CA TYR A 212 4.96 -9.96 -11.97
C TYR A 212 5.76 -8.69 -11.84
N LEU A 213 7.06 -8.83 -11.63
CA LEU A 213 8.05 -7.77 -11.77
C LEU A 213 8.42 -7.62 -13.25
N LEU A 214 8.44 -6.38 -13.75
CA LEU A 214 8.95 -6.02 -15.06
C LEU A 214 10.15 -5.09 -14.90
N GLY A 215 11.23 -5.39 -15.61
CA GLY A 215 12.45 -4.59 -15.54
C GLY A 215 13.49 -5.01 -16.57
N THR A 216 14.63 -4.32 -16.59
CA THR A 216 15.81 -4.73 -17.34
C THR A 216 16.82 -5.40 -16.42
N VAL A 217 17.53 -6.41 -16.91
CA VAL A 217 18.61 -7.03 -16.14
C VAL A 217 19.71 -5.99 -15.88
N TYR A 218 20.34 -6.07 -14.72
CA TYR A 218 21.47 -5.23 -14.39
C TYR A 218 22.66 -6.13 -14.11
N ASP A 219 23.60 -6.20 -15.05
CA ASP A 219 24.88 -6.87 -14.87
C ASP A 219 25.90 -5.87 -14.31
N THR A 220 26.70 -6.29 -13.34
CA THR A 220 27.82 -5.49 -12.82
C THR A 220 28.95 -5.36 -13.84
N ARG A 221 28.93 -6.15 -14.92
CA ARG A 221 29.88 -6.10 -16.05
C ARG A 221 29.43 -5.21 -17.22
N GLY A 222 28.22 -4.63 -17.16
CA GLY A 222 27.67 -3.75 -18.21
C GLY A 222 26.14 -3.67 -18.17
N VAL A 223 25.56 -2.72 -18.92
CA VAL A 223 24.09 -2.60 -19.02
C VAL A 223 23.57 -3.69 -19.96
N ASP A 224 23.13 -4.82 -19.39
CA ASP A 224 22.32 -5.81 -20.12
C ASP A 224 20.86 -5.35 -20.14
N ASP A 225 20.47 -4.53 -21.12
CA ASP A 225 19.10 -4.01 -21.26
C ASP A 225 18.07 -5.07 -21.69
N THR A 226 18.37 -6.36 -21.48
CA THR A 226 17.42 -7.44 -21.69
C THR A 226 16.22 -7.26 -20.77
N LEU A 227 15.05 -7.03 -21.38
CA LEU A 227 13.77 -7.00 -20.68
C LEU A 227 13.49 -8.37 -20.05
N ARG A 228 13.05 -8.34 -18.79
CA ARG A 228 12.62 -9.51 -18.03
C ARG A 228 11.26 -9.25 -17.40
N THR A 229 10.47 -10.31 -17.43
CA THR A 229 9.26 -10.45 -16.61
C THR A 229 9.50 -11.61 -15.66
N VAL A 230 9.36 -11.36 -14.36
CA VAL A 230 9.63 -12.34 -13.31
C VAL A 230 8.40 -12.47 -12.43
N GLU A 231 7.95 -13.70 -12.20
CA GLU A 231 6.90 -13.97 -11.23
C GLU A 231 7.44 -13.77 -9.80
N VAL A 232 6.77 -12.93 -9.01
CA VAL A 232 7.27 -12.51 -7.68
C VAL A 232 7.35 -13.69 -6.72
N SER A 233 6.41 -14.64 -6.80
CA SER A 233 6.38 -15.86 -5.97
C SER A 233 7.62 -16.75 -6.14
N ARG A 234 8.33 -16.64 -7.27
CA ARG A 234 9.55 -17.41 -7.58
C ARG A 234 10.82 -16.76 -7.06
N MET A 235 10.73 -15.50 -6.61
CA MET A 235 11.86 -14.75 -6.09
C MET A 235 12.19 -15.22 -4.67
N ARG A 236 13.47 -15.43 -4.38
CA ARG A 236 13.98 -15.73 -3.04
C ARG A 236 15.08 -14.74 -2.66
N ASN A 237 15.31 -14.57 -1.36
CA ASN A 237 16.37 -13.68 -0.83
C ASN A 237 16.34 -12.27 -1.46
N VAL A 238 15.14 -11.71 -1.62
CA VAL A 238 14.90 -10.43 -2.31
C VAL A 238 15.44 -9.28 -1.47
N SER A 239 16.21 -8.40 -2.10
CA SER A 239 16.74 -7.21 -1.46
C SER A 239 16.84 -6.04 -2.42
N THR A 240 16.69 -4.83 -1.90
CA THR A 240 17.06 -3.57 -2.58
C THR A 240 17.96 -2.75 -1.66
N ARG A 241 18.75 -1.86 -2.25
CA ARG A 241 19.47 -0.81 -1.53
C ARG A 241 18.91 0.54 -1.98
N LEU A 242 18.27 1.23 -1.04
CA LEU A 242 17.72 2.56 -1.25
C LEU A 242 18.86 3.59 -1.41
N LEU A 243 18.53 4.77 -1.93
CA LEU A 243 19.48 5.86 -2.18
C LEU A 243 20.15 6.40 -0.90
N ASP A 244 19.46 6.29 0.24
CA ASP A 244 20.00 6.62 1.57
C ASP A 244 21.00 5.57 2.10
N GLY A 245 21.31 4.54 1.32
CA GLY A 245 22.20 3.44 1.66
C GLY A 245 21.53 2.32 2.47
N LYS A 246 20.27 2.48 2.86
CA LYS A 246 19.52 1.48 3.64
C LYS A 246 19.23 0.26 2.77
N LYS A 247 19.58 -0.92 3.30
CA LYS A 247 19.26 -2.20 2.66
C LYS A 247 17.94 -2.74 3.20
N LEU A 248 17.02 -3.04 2.30
CA LEU A 248 15.75 -3.68 2.61
C LEU A 248 15.80 -5.15 2.20
N PHE A 249 15.08 -5.98 2.94
CA PHE A 249 14.93 -7.40 2.66
C PHE A 249 13.45 -7.77 2.71
N ALA A 250 13.02 -8.59 1.75
CA ALA A 250 11.67 -9.11 1.80
C ALA A 250 11.53 -10.16 2.91
N ALA A 251 10.35 -10.25 3.51
CA ALA A 251 9.98 -11.40 4.33
C ALA A 251 10.00 -12.67 3.47
N LEU A 252 10.49 -13.78 4.04
CA LEU A 252 10.33 -15.10 3.41
C LEU A 252 8.91 -15.55 3.70
N ASP A 253 8.12 -15.88 2.67
CA ASP A 253 6.89 -16.64 2.85
C ASP A 253 7.29 -18.02 3.39
N GLU A 254 6.94 -18.33 4.64
CA GLU A 254 7.20 -19.64 5.26
C GLU A 254 6.28 -20.76 4.70
N GLU A 255 5.91 -20.72 3.43
CA GLU A 255 5.08 -21.78 2.82
C GLU A 255 5.88 -22.94 2.20
N ASP A 256 7.12 -23.17 2.63
CA ASP A 256 7.86 -24.37 2.18
C ASP A 256 8.91 -24.88 3.19
N SER A 257 8.59 -24.85 4.48
CA SER A 257 9.30 -25.73 5.43
C SER A 257 8.63 -27.10 5.39
N PRO A 258 9.29 -28.16 4.88
CA PRO A 258 8.78 -29.51 5.07
C PRO A 258 8.69 -29.77 6.57
N ALA A 259 7.51 -30.23 7.03
CA ALA A 259 7.30 -30.61 8.42
C ALA A 259 8.44 -31.54 8.88
N PRO A 260 9.00 -31.34 10.09
CA PRO A 260 10.03 -32.24 10.59
C PRO A 260 9.44 -33.64 10.68
N ALA A 261 10.11 -34.61 10.05
CA ALA A 261 9.72 -36.00 10.14
C ALA A 261 9.70 -36.42 11.62
N ALA A 262 8.57 -36.98 12.05
CA ALA A 262 8.37 -37.59 13.36
C ALA A 262 9.18 -38.89 13.49
#